data_AF-A0A6L9MPD7-F1
#
_entry.id   AF-A0A6L9MPD7-F1
#
_cell.length_a   1.000
_cell.length_b   1.000
_cell.length_c   1.000
_cell.angle_alpha   90.00
_cell.angle_beta   90.00
_cell.angle_gamma   90.00
#
_symmetry.space_group_name_H-M   'P 1'
#
loop_
_entity.id
_entity.type
_entity.pdbx_description
1 polymer ?
#
loop_
_entity_poly.entity_id
_entity_poly.type
_entity_poly.pdbx_seq_one_letter_code
_entity_poly.pdbx_strand_id
1 'polypeptide(L)'
;MTAQWQVTSAADFRRSNFADRVLQLISSLDLPASLFELEVTESVFIGLSTEKVVRTLEALRSEGMTIALDDFGTGYASLTHLATRKNLAWRVIS
;
A
#
# COMPACT_ATOMS: atom_id res chain seq x y z
N MET A 1 -17.61 -3.14 -14.54
CA MET A 1 -16.44 -4.04 -14.66
C MET A 1 -15.35 -3.46 -13.78
N THR A 2 -15.18 -3.98 -12.56
CA THR A 2 -14.11 -3.56 -11.65
C THR A 2 -12.86 -4.29 -12.09
N ALA A 3 -11.91 -3.59 -12.71
CA ALA A 3 -10.61 -4.18 -12.99
C ALA A 3 -9.89 -4.38 -11.64
N GLN A 4 -9.74 -5.63 -11.21
CA GLN A 4 -8.86 -5.97 -10.10
C GLN A 4 -7.43 -5.99 -10.64
N TRP A 5 -6.68 -4.94 -10.33
CA TRP A 5 -5.24 -4.91 -10.53
C TRP A 5 -4.59 -5.33 -9.22
N GLN A 6 -3.83 -6.43 -9.21
CA GLN A 6 -3.09 -6.92 -8.05
C GLN A 6 -1.59 -7.01 -8.35
N VAL A 7 -0.83 -6.91 -7.25
CA VAL A 7 0.61 -7.19 -7.04
C VAL A 7 1.53 -5.96 -6.97
N THR A 8 2.14 -5.80 -5.78
CA THR A 8 3.50 -5.26 -5.64
C THR A 8 4.35 -6.19 -4.76
N SER A 9 5.67 -6.20 -4.98
CA SER A 9 6.61 -7.05 -4.24
C SER A 9 7.46 -6.23 -3.27
N ALA A 10 8.03 -6.86 -2.24
CA ALA A 10 8.99 -6.22 -1.33
C ALA A 10 10.20 -5.56 -2.03
N ALA A 11 10.56 -6.05 -3.22
CA ALA A 11 11.65 -5.48 -4.02
C ALA A 11 11.33 -4.07 -4.55
N ASP A 12 10.05 -3.75 -4.76
CA ASP A 12 9.62 -2.48 -5.32
C ASP A 12 9.81 -1.33 -4.32
N PHE A 13 9.54 -1.58 -3.03
CA PHE A 13 9.72 -0.62 -1.94
C PHE A 13 11.18 -0.28 -1.63
N ARG A 14 12.15 -1.10 -2.09
CA ARG A 14 13.57 -0.78 -1.94
C ARG A 14 13.95 0.46 -2.75
N ARG A 15 13.30 0.66 -3.90
CA ARG A 15 13.51 1.83 -4.76
C ARG A 15 12.85 3.06 -4.13
N SER A 16 13.63 4.10 -3.84
CA SER A 16 13.17 5.30 -3.12
C SER A 16 12.04 6.06 -3.80
N ASN A 17 11.83 5.87 -5.10
CA ASN A 17 10.82 6.53 -5.93
C ASN A 17 9.67 5.59 -6.33
N PHE A 18 9.36 4.57 -5.52
CA PHE A 18 8.26 3.64 -5.84
C PHE A 18 6.92 4.37 -5.98
N ALA A 19 6.55 5.19 -4.99
CA ALA A 19 5.29 5.93 -5.01
C ALA A 19 5.17 6.81 -6.26
N ASP A 20 6.22 7.59 -6.55
CA ASP A 20 6.24 8.47 -7.73
C ASP A 20 6.03 7.71 -9.03
N ARG A 21 6.66 6.53 -9.19
CA ARG A 21 6.49 5.72 -10.40
C ARG A 21 5.07 5.20 -10.57
N VAL A 22 4.46 4.74 -9.48
CA VAL A 22 3.08 4.24 -9.49
C VAL A 22 2.13 5.38 -9.89
N LEU A 23 2.29 6.55 -9.27
CA LEU A 23 1.46 7.72 -9.55
C LEU A 23 1.66 8.25 -10.98
N GLN A 24 2.90 8.28 -11.48
CA GLN A 24 3.19 8.63 -12.87
C GLN A 24 2.55 7.66 -13.85
N LEU A 25 2.58 6.36 -13.58
CA LEU A 25 1.95 5.36 -14.43
C LEU A 25 0.43 5.55 -14.44
N ILE A 26 -0.20 5.69 -13.28
CA ILE A 26 -1.65 5.94 -13.16
C ILE A 26 -2.04 7.21 -13.91
N SER A 27 -1.30 8.30 -13.69
CA SER A 27 -1.53 9.58 -14.36
C SER A 27 -1.36 9.49 -15.88
N SER A 28 -0.41 8.70 -16.38
CA SER A 28 -0.22 8.50 -17.82
C SER A 28 -1.37 7.77 -18.51
N LEU A 29 -2.20 7.07 -17.74
CA LEU A 29 -3.40 6.38 -18.22
C LEU A 29 -4.67 7.23 -18.09
N ASP A 30 -4.56 8.46 -17.57
CA ASP A 30 -5.69 9.36 -17.26
C ASP A 30 -6.74 8.71 -16.35
N LEU A 31 -6.27 7.88 -15.40
CA LEU A 31 -7.12 7.19 -14.44
C LEU A 31 -6.97 7.81 -13.04
N PRO A 32 -8.07 7.95 -12.27
CA PRO A 32 -7.97 8.36 -10.89
C PRO A 32 -7.33 7.28 -10.03
N ALA A 33 -6.39 7.67 -9.16
CA ALA A 33 -5.68 6.76 -8.26
C ALA A 33 -6.61 6.01 -7.28
N SER A 34 -7.80 6.55 -7.00
CA SER A 34 -8.83 5.92 -6.18
C SER A 34 -9.43 4.64 -6.78
N LEU A 35 -9.16 4.34 -8.05
CA LEU A 35 -9.55 3.07 -8.68
C LEU A 35 -8.57 1.93 -8.38
N PHE A 36 -7.44 2.23 -7.74
CA PHE A 36 -6.37 1.28 -7.52
C PHE A 36 -6.26 0.91 -6.04
N GLU A 37 -6.05 -0.37 -5.80
CA GLU A 37 -5.74 -0.94 -4.50
C GLU A 37 -4.30 -1.49 -4.54
N LEU A 38 -3.49 -1.10 -3.55
CA LEU A 38 -2.16 -1.66 -3.36
C LEU A 38 -2.20 -2.67 -2.23
N GLU A 39 -1.97 -3.93 -2.56
CA GLU A 39 -1.82 -5.00 -1.58
C GLU A 39 -0.35 -5.15 -1.17
N VAL A 40 -0.08 -5.11 0.12
CA VAL A 40 1.26 -5.13 0.71
C VAL A 40 1.36 -6.28 1.68
N THR A 41 2.25 -7.23 1.38
CA THR A 41 2.54 -8.37 2.25
C THR A 41 3.47 -7.99 3.41
N GLU A 42 3.45 -8.76 4.50
CA GLU A 42 4.35 -8.55 5.65
C GLU A 42 5.85 -8.57 5.26
N SER A 43 6.20 -9.32 4.20
CA SER A 43 7.59 -9.44 3.71
C SER A 43 8.23 -8.11 3.33
N VAL A 44 7.43 -7.10 2.96
CA VAL A 44 7.90 -5.74 2.61
C VAL A 44 8.57 -5.07 3.80
N PHE A 45 8.17 -5.39 5.02
CA PHE A 45 8.75 -4.84 6.25
C PHE A 45 10.04 -5.55 6.66
N ILE A 46 10.32 -6.74 6.12
CA ILE A 46 11.51 -7.53 6.46
C ILE A 46 12.74 -6.95 5.73
N GLY A 47 13.68 -6.40 6.50
CA GLY A 47 14.93 -5.85 5.98
C GLY A 47 14.81 -4.44 5.37
N LEU A 48 13.64 -3.80 5.52
CA LEU A 48 13.42 -2.38 5.21
C LEU A 48 13.08 -1.61 6.49
N SER A 49 13.44 -0.32 6.53
CA SER A 49 12.97 0.55 7.61
C SER A 49 11.45 0.71 7.52
N THR A 50 10.75 0.35 8.60
CA THR A 50 9.29 0.51 8.72
C THR A 50 8.85 1.93 8.38
N GLU A 51 9.59 2.94 8.84
CA GLU A 51 9.28 4.36 8.56
C GLU A 51 9.33 4.67 7.07
N LYS A 52 10.28 4.09 6.33
CA LYS A 52 10.37 4.27 4.88
C LYS A 52 9.18 3.65 4.16
N VAL A 53 8.78 2.44 4.56
CA VAL A 53 7.61 1.76 4.00
C VAL A 53 6.36 2.58 4.28
N VAL A 54 6.14 3.00 5.53
CA VAL A 54 4.98 3.81 5.94
C VAL A 54 4.89 5.11 5.15
N ARG A 55 5.97 5.88 5.03
CA ARG A 55 5.99 7.13 4.22
C ARG A 55 5.61 6.88 2.77
N THR A 56 6.05 5.77 2.19
CA THR A 56 5.71 5.40 0.81
C THR A 56 4.23 5.07 0.67
N LEU A 57 3.66 4.32 1.62
CA LEU A 57 2.22 4.00 1.63
C LEU A 57 1.36 5.24 1.86
N GLU A 58 1.79 6.15 2.74
CA GLU A 58 1.11 7.41 3.00
C GLU A 58 1.06 8.30 1.76
N ALA A 59 2.15 8.39 0.98
CA ALA A 59 2.17 9.15 -0.27
C ALA A 59 1.19 8.60 -1.31
N LEU A 60 1.06 7.28 -1.43
CA LEU A 60 0.07 6.67 -2.34
C LEU A 60 -1.36 6.90 -1.87
N ARG A 61 -1.58 6.83 -0.56
CA ARG A 61 -2.89 7.09 0.06
C ARG A 61 -3.30 8.56 -0.06
N SER A 62 -2.38 9.52 0.03
CA SER A 62 -2.71 10.95 -0.11
C SER A 62 -3.26 11.28 -1.49
N GLU A 63 -2.89 10.50 -2.51
CA GLU A 63 -3.44 10.60 -3.88
C GLU A 63 -4.76 9.83 -4.06
N GLY A 64 -5.24 9.14 -3.02
CA GLY A 64 -6.53 8.47 -3.00
C GLY A 64 -6.51 6.97 -3.25
N MET A 65 -5.33 6.33 -3.39
CA MET A 65 -5.25 4.87 -3.50
C MET A 65 -5.72 4.17 -2.22
N THR A 66 -6.31 2.99 -2.38
CA THR A 66 -6.60 2.08 -1.26
C THR A 66 -5.37 1.24 -0.97
N ILE A 67 -5.06 1.00 0.31
CA ILE A 67 -3.96 0.13 0.72
C ILE A 67 -4.54 -1.06 1.50
N ALA A 68 -4.27 -2.28 1.03
CA ALA A 68 -4.58 -3.52 1.71
C ALA A 68 -3.29 -4.11 2.30
N LEU A 69 -3.37 -4.59 3.54
CA LEU A 69 -2.27 -5.30 4.19
C LEU A 69 -2.66 -6.78 4.24
N ASP A 70 -1.90 -7.61 3.56
CA ASP A 70 -2.15 -9.05 3.46
C ASP A 70 -1.37 -9.84 4.52
N ASP A 71 -1.97 -10.92 5.05
CA ASP A 71 -1.40 -11.84 6.06
C ASP A 71 -0.97 -11.26 7.42
N PHE A 72 -1.43 -10.06 7.81
CA PHE A 72 -1.09 -9.44 9.09
C PHE A 72 -1.74 -10.13 10.30
N GLY A 73 -1.09 -11.19 10.82
CA GLY A 73 -1.61 -12.01 11.92
C GLY A 73 -0.62 -12.53 12.98
N THR A 74 0.71 -12.32 12.88
CA THR A 74 1.65 -13.08 13.76
C THR A 74 2.84 -12.35 14.42
N GLY A 75 3.11 -11.06 14.19
CA GLY A 75 4.33 -10.46 14.80
C GLY A 75 4.44 -8.95 14.95
N TYR A 76 3.93 -8.13 14.03
CA TYR A 76 4.10 -6.67 14.09
C TYR A 76 2.85 -5.95 14.62
N ALA A 77 2.67 -6.00 15.95
CA ALA A 77 1.55 -5.39 16.69
C ALA A 77 1.45 -3.85 16.62
N SER A 78 2.24 -3.16 15.79
CA SER A 78 2.21 -1.69 15.64
C SER A 78 1.36 -1.19 14.45
N LEU A 79 1.04 -2.02 13.45
CA LEU A 79 0.23 -1.58 12.31
C LEU A 79 -1.29 -1.73 12.55
N THR A 80 -1.69 -2.60 13.47
CA THR A 80 -3.08 -2.70 13.97
C THR A 80 -3.55 -1.39 14.63
N HIS A 81 -2.63 -0.59 15.18
CA HIS A 81 -2.92 0.74 15.70
C HIS A 81 -3.34 1.75 14.61
N LEU A 82 -2.90 1.57 13.36
CA LEU A 82 -3.25 2.43 12.22
C LEU A 82 -4.61 2.04 11.60
N ALA A 83 -5.02 0.78 11.75
CA ALA A 83 -6.28 0.24 11.26
C ALA A 83 -7.51 0.57 12.15
N THR A 84 -7.29 1.05 13.38
CA THR A 84 -8.38 1.19 14.38
C THR A 84 -9.10 2.55 14.36
N ARG A 85 -8.92 3.38 13.31
CA ARG A 85 -9.90 4.45 13.05
C ARG A 85 -11.00 3.94 12.15
N LYS A 86 -12.10 3.55 12.79
CA LYS A 86 -13.41 3.24 12.17
C LYS A 86 -13.94 4.44 11.39
N ASN A 87 -13.42 4.63 10.19
CA ASN A 87 -14.10 5.22 9.05
C ASN A 87 -13.30 4.78 7.80
N LEU A 88 -13.60 3.57 7.32
CA LEU A 88 -13.27 2.96 6.02
C LEU A 88 -11.91 3.36 5.40
N ALA A 89 -10.83 2.58 5.62
CA ALA A 89 -9.58 2.76 4.87
C ALA A 89 -8.64 1.54 4.78
N TRP A 90 -8.96 0.41 5.43
CA TRP A 90 -8.14 -0.80 5.37
C TRP A 90 -9.05 -2.01 5.22
N ARG A 91 -8.83 -2.84 4.20
CA ARG A 91 -9.39 -4.19 4.12
C ARG A 91 -8.25 -5.16 4.42
N VAL A 92 -8.34 -5.82 5.57
CA VAL A 92 -7.57 -7.04 5.82
C VAL A 92 -8.29 -8.13 5.04
N ILE A 93 -7.60 -8.75 4.09
CA ILE A 93 -8.09 -9.93 3.39
C ILE A 93 -7.49 -11.12 4.13
N SER A 94 -8.33 -12.10 4.48
CA SER A 94 -7.95 -13.38 5.09
C SER A 94 -8.32 -14.50 4.14
#